data_AF-A0A397A118-F1
#
_entry.id   AF-A0A397A118-F1
#
_cell.length_a   1.000
_cell.length_b   1.000
_cell.length_c   1.000
_cell.angle_alpha   90.00
_cell.angle_beta   90.00
_cell.angle_gamma   90.00
#
_symmetry.space_group_name_H-M   'P 1'
#
loop_
_entity.id
_entity.type
_entity.pdbx_description
1 polymer ?
#
loop_
_entity_poly.entity_id
_entity_poly.type
_entity_poly.pdbx_seq_one_letter_code
_entity_poly.pdbx_strand_id
1 'polypeptide(L)'
;LKSTQLQGLASLRVHVYQWTDLADFESQTVLRPFLDIVRNENTTGPLTRTAMESVCTILQAYESSTTSTSGLSMQYALSDVVDAVTQCRFQETDPESDQYVLLMVVRVLDMVMQCRDATRQLHAGTMWHVVESLYGISRSYEVTRLAMLSFLMHTLHRLMRIVFTPTSSPSSPATSTAASLDTRILAFLVQKV
;
A
#
# COMPACT_ATOMS: atom_id res chain seq x y z
N LEU A 1 4.23 -9.00 21.36
CA LEU A 1 3.01 -8.23 21.01
C LEU A 1 2.35 -7.75 22.30
N LYS A 2 1.85 -6.51 22.35
CA LYS A 2 0.98 -6.08 23.46
C LYS A 2 -0.33 -6.88 23.36
N SER A 3 -1.04 -7.03 24.47
CA SER A 3 -2.31 -7.78 24.53
C SER A 3 -3.33 -7.29 23.49
N THR A 4 -3.32 -6.00 23.18
CA THR A 4 -4.26 -5.34 22.28
C THR A 4 -4.14 -5.79 20.82
N GLN A 5 -2.93 -6.01 20.28
CA GLN A 5 -2.76 -6.46 18.89
C GLN A 5 -3.12 -7.94 18.71
N LEU A 6 -2.74 -8.77 19.70
CA LEU A 6 -3.16 -10.17 19.73
C LEU A 6 -4.67 -10.29 19.85
N GLN A 7 -5.30 -9.42 20.65
CA GLN A 7 -6.74 -9.33 20.76
C GLN A 7 -7.37 -8.92 19.43
N GLY A 8 -6.82 -7.92 18.72
CA GLY A 8 -7.30 -7.52 17.40
C GLY A 8 -7.30 -8.67 16.38
N LEU A 9 -6.20 -9.42 16.30
CA LEU A 9 -6.11 -10.62 15.44
C LEU A 9 -7.06 -11.73 15.88
N ALA A 10 -7.21 -11.95 17.18
CA ALA A 10 -8.14 -12.94 17.72
C ALA A 10 -9.61 -12.59 17.41
N SER A 11 -9.97 -11.31 17.55
CA SER A 11 -11.29 -10.78 17.19
C SER A 11 -11.56 -10.92 15.70
N LEU A 12 -10.60 -10.58 14.84
CA LEU A 12 -10.74 -10.79 13.40
C LEU A 12 -10.97 -12.26 13.08
N ARG A 13 -10.21 -13.18 13.68
CA ARG A 13 -10.38 -14.61 13.46
C ARG A 13 -11.80 -15.08 13.79
N VAL A 14 -12.35 -14.66 14.93
CA VAL A 14 -13.73 -14.99 15.31
C VAL A 14 -14.73 -14.44 14.29
N HIS A 15 -14.54 -13.21 13.84
CA HIS A 15 -15.42 -12.55 12.89
C HIS A 15 -15.40 -13.25 11.52
N VAL A 16 -14.22 -13.60 11.01
CA VAL A 16 -14.06 -14.33 9.74
C VAL A 16 -14.74 -15.70 9.78
N TYR A 17 -14.73 -16.39 10.93
CA TYR A 17 -15.45 -17.67 11.07
C TYR A 17 -16.98 -17.54 11.07
N GLN A 18 -17.51 -16.33 11.22
CA GLN A 18 -18.95 -16.06 11.16
C GLN A 18 -19.43 -15.72 9.74
N TRP A 19 -18.51 -15.44 8.81
CA TRP A 19 -18.83 -15.09 7.44
C TRP A 19 -19.30 -16.31 6.66
N THR A 20 -20.42 -16.15 5.97
CA THR A 20 -21.08 -17.21 5.19
C THR A 20 -21.19 -16.86 3.72
N ASP A 21 -21.15 -15.58 3.38
CA ASP A 21 -21.20 -15.06 2.02
C ASP A 21 -20.00 -14.13 1.75
N LEU A 22 -19.64 -13.96 0.48
CA LEU A 22 -18.68 -12.95 0.02
C LEU A 22 -19.13 -11.53 0.38
N ALA A 23 -20.44 -11.29 0.51
CA ALA A 23 -21.00 -10.00 0.92
C ALA A 23 -20.62 -9.61 2.36
N ASP A 24 -20.27 -10.59 3.22
CA ASP A 24 -19.85 -10.33 4.60
C ASP A 24 -18.40 -9.79 4.66
N PHE A 25 -17.66 -9.83 3.55
CA PHE A 25 -16.28 -9.36 3.50
C PHE A 25 -16.17 -7.85 3.64
N GLU A 26 -15.66 -7.40 4.78
CA GLU A 26 -15.36 -5.99 5.05
C GLU A 26 -13.84 -5.72 4.98
N SER A 27 -13.39 -5.10 3.90
CA SER A 27 -11.97 -4.86 3.59
C SER A 27 -11.19 -4.16 4.70
N GLN A 28 -11.73 -3.09 5.28
CA GLN A 28 -11.08 -2.35 6.37
C GLN A 28 -11.02 -3.19 7.65
N THR A 29 -12.07 -3.94 7.97
CA THR A 29 -12.14 -4.82 9.15
C THR A 29 -11.07 -5.92 9.08
N VAL A 30 -10.84 -6.51 7.90
CA VAL A 30 -9.78 -7.50 7.68
C VAL A 30 -8.38 -6.91 7.84
N LEU A 31 -8.13 -5.76 7.24
CA LEU A 31 -6.77 -5.20 7.17
C LEU A 31 -6.35 -4.54 8.47
N ARG A 32 -7.28 -3.90 9.20
CA ARG A 32 -6.99 -3.09 10.39
C ARG A 32 -6.05 -3.73 11.43
N PRO A 33 -6.24 -4.98 11.91
CA PRO A 33 -5.36 -5.54 12.93
C PRO A 33 -3.91 -5.73 12.45
N PHE A 34 -3.69 -5.92 11.15
CA PHE A 34 -2.34 -5.95 10.57
C PHE A 34 -1.75 -4.55 10.48
N LEU A 35 -2.55 -3.56 10.07
CA LEU A 35 -2.11 -2.16 10.00
C LEU A 35 -1.77 -1.59 11.39
N ASP A 36 -2.48 -2.02 12.44
CA ASP A 36 -2.19 -1.64 13.84
C ASP A 36 -0.85 -2.21 14.32
N ILE A 37 -0.41 -3.34 13.79
CA ILE A 37 0.95 -3.87 14.02
C ILE A 37 1.96 -3.00 13.27
N VAL A 38 1.72 -2.71 11.99
CA VAL A 38 2.61 -1.89 11.15
C VAL A 38 2.83 -0.49 11.70
N ARG A 39 1.79 0.14 12.26
CA ARG A 39 1.88 1.49 12.86
C ARG A 39 2.58 1.51 14.22
N ASN A 40 2.79 0.37 14.87
CA ASN A 40 3.30 0.34 16.23
C ASN A 40 4.82 0.29 16.26
N GLU A 41 5.43 1.41 16.64
CA GLU A 41 6.88 1.58 16.81
C GLU A 41 7.55 0.61 17.80
N ASN A 42 6.79 -0.04 18.68
CA ASN A 42 7.30 -1.03 19.63
C ASN A 42 7.20 -2.47 19.10
N THR A 43 6.83 -2.65 17.84
CA THR A 43 6.84 -3.96 17.19
C THR A 43 8.21 -4.21 16.58
N THR A 44 8.69 -5.45 16.73
CA THR A 44 9.99 -5.86 16.20
C THR A 44 9.93 -6.01 14.69
N GLY A 45 11.03 -5.71 13.99
CA GLY A 45 11.10 -5.83 12.53
C GLY A 45 10.55 -7.13 11.95
N PRO A 46 10.86 -8.33 12.51
CA PRO A 46 10.29 -9.59 12.02
C PRO A 46 8.77 -9.67 12.10
N LEU A 47 8.18 -9.17 13.18
CA LEU A 47 6.72 -9.18 13.33
C LEU A 47 6.06 -8.17 12.39
N THR A 48 6.62 -6.96 12.29
CA THR A 48 6.18 -5.92 11.35
C THR A 48 6.19 -6.46 9.92
N ARG A 49 7.26 -7.19 9.55
CA ARG A 49 7.38 -7.85 8.24
C ARG A 49 6.29 -8.89 8.00
N THR A 50 6.04 -9.79 8.94
CA THR A 50 4.97 -10.80 8.80
C THR A 50 3.59 -10.16 8.68
N ALA A 51 3.33 -9.04 9.38
CA ALA A 51 2.10 -8.28 9.21
C ALA A 51 1.99 -7.68 7.80
N MET A 52 3.07 -7.09 7.26
CA MET A 52 3.10 -6.56 5.88
C MET A 52 2.94 -7.66 4.83
N GLU A 53 3.54 -8.85 5.04
CA GLU A 53 3.35 -10.01 4.16
C GLU A 53 1.88 -10.45 4.14
N SER A 54 1.22 -10.47 5.30
CA SER A 54 -0.21 -10.78 5.39
C SER A 54 -1.05 -9.75 4.62
N VAL A 55 -0.73 -8.46 4.73
CA VAL A 55 -1.36 -7.39 3.93
C VAL A 55 -1.20 -7.65 2.43
N CYS A 56 0.02 -7.95 1.96
CA CYS A 56 0.26 -8.30 0.55
C CYS A 56 -0.59 -9.49 0.11
N THR A 57 -0.66 -10.55 0.90
CA THR A 57 -1.47 -11.74 0.58
C THR A 57 -2.95 -11.41 0.47
N ILE A 58 -3.48 -10.58 1.38
CA ILE A 58 -4.88 -10.15 1.34
C ILE A 58 -5.16 -9.32 0.07
N LEU A 59 -4.29 -8.35 -0.25
CA LEU A 59 -4.43 -7.53 -1.45
C LEU A 59 -4.33 -8.36 -2.75
N GLN A 60 -3.45 -9.36 -2.77
CA GLN A 60 -3.30 -10.26 -3.91
C GLN A 60 -4.52 -11.19 -4.08
N ALA A 61 -5.09 -11.68 -2.97
CA ALA A 61 -6.33 -12.45 -3.01
C ALA A 61 -7.50 -11.59 -3.51
N TYR A 62 -7.56 -10.32 -3.12
CA TYR A 62 -8.53 -9.36 -3.66
C TYR A 62 -8.32 -9.14 -5.18
N GLU A 63 -7.11 -8.81 -5.61
CA GLU A 63 -6.82 -8.55 -7.03
C GLU A 63 -7.20 -9.74 -7.93
N SER A 64 -6.83 -10.95 -7.51
CA SER A 64 -7.17 -12.17 -8.26
C SER A 64 -8.67 -12.46 -8.29
N SER A 65 -9.42 -12.15 -7.23
CA SER A 65 -10.88 -12.33 -7.18
C SER A 65 -11.67 -11.23 -7.90
N THR A 66 -11.15 -10.01 -8.00
CA THR A 66 -11.80 -8.89 -8.72
C THR A 66 -11.88 -9.07 -10.23
N THR A 67 -11.15 -10.03 -10.81
CA THR A 67 -11.39 -10.48 -12.18
C THR A 67 -12.81 -11.04 -12.40
N SER A 68 -13.52 -11.33 -11.30
CA SER A 68 -14.92 -11.75 -11.26
C SER A 68 -15.75 -10.70 -10.50
N THR A 69 -16.61 -9.97 -11.21
CA THR A 69 -17.84 -9.22 -10.86
C THR A 69 -18.27 -9.03 -9.39
N SER A 70 -17.36 -8.87 -8.43
CA SER A 70 -17.67 -9.02 -6.99
C SER A 70 -18.06 -7.71 -6.31
N GLY A 71 -17.90 -6.54 -6.94
CA GLY A 71 -18.38 -5.26 -6.39
C GLY A 71 -17.76 -4.86 -5.03
N LEU A 72 -16.81 -5.63 -4.51
CA LEU A 72 -16.16 -5.39 -3.23
C LEU A 72 -15.29 -4.14 -3.33
N SER A 73 -15.65 -3.10 -2.57
CA SER A 73 -14.88 -1.85 -2.55
C SER A 73 -13.63 -1.98 -1.67
N MET A 74 -12.47 -1.69 -2.26
CA MET A 74 -11.18 -1.69 -1.57
C MET A 74 -10.56 -0.29 -1.48
N GLN A 75 -11.23 0.76 -2.01
CA GLN A 75 -10.64 2.11 -2.09
C GLN A 75 -10.20 2.65 -0.71
N TYR A 76 -11.07 2.54 0.31
CA TYR A 76 -10.79 3.09 1.63
C TYR A 76 -9.73 2.26 2.36
N ALA A 77 -9.81 0.93 2.21
CA ALA A 77 -8.82 0.04 2.79
C ALA A 77 -7.42 0.21 2.16
N LEU A 78 -7.33 0.46 0.84
CA LEU A 78 -6.06 0.82 0.20
C LEU A 78 -5.51 2.15 0.73
N SER A 79 -6.38 3.13 0.98
CA SER A 79 -5.93 4.39 1.59
C SER A 79 -5.38 4.17 2.99
N ASP A 80 -6.04 3.33 3.80
CA ASP A 80 -5.56 2.96 5.14
C ASP A 80 -4.23 2.20 5.09
N VAL A 81 -4.06 1.32 4.10
CA VAL A 81 -2.80 0.59 3.85
C VAL A 81 -1.69 1.58 3.51
N VAL A 82 -1.91 2.50 2.56
CA VAL A 82 -0.92 3.52 2.16
C VAL A 82 -0.53 4.36 3.37
N ASP A 83 -1.49 4.86 4.13
CA ASP A 83 -1.24 5.66 5.33
C ASP A 83 -0.39 4.87 6.35
N ALA A 84 -0.77 3.63 6.66
CA ALA A 84 -0.03 2.79 7.60
C ALA A 84 1.42 2.51 7.18
N VAL A 85 1.65 2.18 5.90
CA VAL A 85 2.99 1.80 5.43
C VAL A 85 3.89 3.01 5.17
N THR A 86 3.34 4.14 4.73
CA THR A 86 4.11 5.37 4.52
C THR A 86 4.49 6.05 5.85
N GLN A 87 3.70 5.83 6.90
CA GLN A 87 4.01 6.25 8.27
C GLN A 87 4.61 5.13 9.14
N CYS A 88 4.99 4.00 8.54
CA CYS A 88 5.50 2.85 9.27
C CYS A 88 6.71 3.24 10.13
N ARG A 89 6.59 2.95 11.42
CA ARG A 89 7.67 3.05 12.41
C ARG A 89 7.80 1.69 13.06
N PHE A 90 9.02 1.20 13.18
CA PHE A 90 9.29 -0.08 13.83
C PHE A 90 10.50 0.09 14.76
N GLN A 91 10.63 -0.84 15.69
CA GLN A 91 11.77 -0.85 16.59
C GLN A 91 13.00 -1.26 15.77
N GLU A 92 13.91 -0.32 15.53
CA GLU A 92 15.22 -0.60 14.92
C GLU A 92 15.97 -1.58 15.84
N THR A 93 16.26 -2.77 15.32
CA THR A 93 16.95 -3.81 16.08
C THR A 93 18.32 -4.09 15.48
N ASP A 94 18.35 -4.36 14.18
CA ASP A 94 19.57 -4.67 13.46
C ASP A 94 19.42 -4.28 11.98
N PRO A 95 20.51 -3.82 11.32
CA PRO A 95 20.43 -3.27 9.97
C PRO A 95 19.87 -4.23 8.92
N GLU A 96 20.02 -5.54 9.12
CA GLU A 96 19.53 -6.52 8.15
C GLU A 96 18.00 -6.67 8.25
N SER A 97 17.48 -6.85 9.47
CA SER A 97 16.04 -6.91 9.72
C SER A 97 15.33 -5.65 9.25
N ASP A 98 15.92 -4.48 9.53
CA ASP A 98 15.41 -3.15 9.19
C ASP A 98 15.33 -2.97 7.67
N GLN A 99 16.32 -3.46 6.93
CA GLN A 99 16.32 -3.46 5.46
C GLN A 99 15.16 -4.29 4.90
N TYR A 100 14.85 -5.45 5.49
CA TYR A 100 13.71 -6.25 5.02
C TYR A 100 12.36 -5.59 5.29
N VAL A 101 12.21 -4.82 6.38
CA VAL A 101 10.98 -4.05 6.63
C VAL A 101 10.80 -2.99 5.55
N LEU A 102 11.87 -2.29 5.19
CA LEU A 102 11.82 -1.26 4.14
C LEU A 102 11.58 -1.85 2.75
N LEU A 103 12.13 -3.03 2.43
CA LEU A 103 11.74 -3.79 1.24
C LEU A 103 10.25 -4.13 1.26
N MET A 104 9.70 -4.47 2.43
CA MET A 104 8.28 -4.75 2.55
C MET A 104 7.39 -3.52 2.38
N VAL A 105 7.81 -2.33 2.82
CA VAL A 105 7.08 -1.09 2.51
C VAL A 105 6.95 -0.93 1.00
N VAL A 106 8.05 -1.07 0.24
CA VAL A 106 8.03 -0.96 -1.23
C VAL A 106 7.13 -2.02 -1.87
N ARG A 107 7.16 -3.27 -1.37
CA ARG A 107 6.31 -4.34 -1.87
C ARG A 107 4.82 -4.10 -1.63
N VAL A 108 4.44 -3.62 -0.44
CA VAL A 108 3.04 -3.30 -0.15
C VAL A 108 2.58 -2.16 -1.07
N LEU A 109 3.39 -1.12 -1.25
CA LEU A 109 3.07 -0.02 -2.16
C LEU A 109 2.95 -0.47 -3.63
N ASP A 110 3.79 -1.41 -4.09
CA ASP A 110 3.62 -2.02 -5.42
C ASP A 110 2.33 -2.85 -5.52
N MET A 111 1.97 -3.60 -4.48
CA MET A 111 0.71 -4.35 -4.44
C MET A 111 -0.51 -3.43 -4.49
N VAL A 112 -0.48 -2.31 -3.77
CA VAL A 112 -1.52 -1.27 -3.88
C VAL A 112 -1.70 -0.89 -5.35
N MET A 113 -0.60 -0.56 -6.06
CA MET A 113 -0.65 -0.18 -7.48
C MET A 113 -1.12 -1.30 -8.42
N GLN A 114 -0.92 -2.56 -8.05
CA GLN A 114 -1.41 -3.69 -8.83
C GLN A 114 -2.93 -3.83 -8.76
N CYS A 115 -3.57 -3.39 -7.67
CA CYS A 115 -5.02 -3.26 -7.55
C CYS A 115 -5.54 -2.06 -8.39
N ARG A 116 -5.48 -2.18 -9.73
CA ARG A 116 -5.68 -1.06 -10.69
C ARG A 116 -6.98 -0.28 -10.46
N ASP A 117 -8.12 -0.97 -10.34
CA ASP A 117 -9.42 -0.31 -10.26
C ASP A 117 -9.60 0.46 -8.95
N ALA A 118 -9.22 -0.14 -7.83
CA ALA A 118 -9.24 0.51 -6.54
C ALA A 118 -8.19 1.63 -6.43
N THR A 119 -7.01 1.48 -7.06
CA THR A 119 -5.97 2.52 -7.11
C THR A 119 -6.44 3.77 -7.86
N ARG A 120 -7.18 3.59 -8.97
CA ARG A 120 -7.74 4.72 -9.73
C ARG A 120 -8.77 5.53 -8.96
N GLN A 121 -9.37 4.93 -7.93
CA GLN A 121 -10.35 5.58 -7.05
C GLN A 121 -9.70 6.29 -5.86
N LEU A 122 -8.37 6.16 -5.66
CA LEU A 122 -7.67 6.82 -4.57
C LEU A 122 -7.63 8.34 -4.77
N HIS A 123 -7.66 9.07 -3.65
CA HIS A 123 -7.51 10.52 -3.67
C HIS A 123 -6.08 10.92 -4.10
N ALA A 124 -5.95 12.04 -4.83
CA ALA A 124 -4.67 12.53 -5.32
C ALA A 124 -3.62 12.73 -4.20
N GLY A 125 -4.07 13.17 -3.02
CA GLY A 125 -3.20 13.28 -1.83
C GLY A 125 -2.61 11.94 -1.40
N THR A 126 -3.42 10.88 -1.35
CA THR A 126 -2.95 9.52 -1.02
C THR A 126 -1.94 9.02 -2.06
N MET A 127 -2.22 9.23 -3.34
CA MET A 127 -1.28 8.86 -4.42
C MET A 127 0.05 9.62 -4.32
N TRP A 128 0.00 10.90 -3.95
CA TRP A 128 1.19 11.71 -3.72
C TRP A 128 2.05 11.16 -2.57
N HIS A 129 1.44 10.74 -1.46
CA HIS A 129 2.18 10.09 -0.37
C HIS A 129 2.89 8.80 -0.81
N VAL A 130 2.33 8.05 -1.76
CA VAL A 130 3.01 6.89 -2.37
C VAL A 130 4.24 7.33 -3.16
N VAL A 131 4.13 8.37 -3.99
CA VAL A 131 5.26 8.95 -4.74
C VAL A 131 6.37 9.41 -3.80
N GLU A 132 6.01 10.21 -2.79
CA GLU A 132 6.96 10.77 -1.81
C GLU A 132 7.69 9.67 -1.04
N SER A 133 6.96 8.64 -0.60
CA SER A 133 7.54 7.53 0.16
C SER A 133 8.53 6.73 -0.69
N LEU A 134 8.13 6.30 -1.89
CA LEU A 134 9.01 5.53 -2.79
C LEU A 134 10.25 6.33 -3.20
N TYR A 135 10.09 7.63 -3.45
CA TYR A 135 11.22 8.50 -3.74
C TYR A 135 12.14 8.69 -2.52
N GLY A 136 11.58 8.92 -1.34
CA GLY A 136 12.34 9.03 -0.09
C GLY A 136 13.18 7.77 0.15
N ILE A 137 12.56 6.59 0.01
CA ILE A 137 13.25 5.30 0.10
C ILE A 137 14.35 5.18 -0.96
N SER A 138 14.13 5.65 -2.19
CA SER A 138 15.14 5.58 -3.26
C SER A 138 16.40 6.38 -2.96
N ARG A 139 16.29 7.45 -2.16
CA ARG A 139 17.38 8.37 -1.85
C ARG A 139 18.11 8.03 -0.55
N SER A 140 17.40 7.49 0.44
CA SER A 140 17.96 7.17 1.76
C SER A 140 18.88 5.95 1.74
N TYR A 141 18.87 5.14 0.68
CA TYR A 141 19.66 3.94 0.56
C TYR A 141 20.89 4.16 -0.32
N GLU A 142 22.09 4.02 0.25
CA GLU A 142 23.30 3.79 -0.54
C GLU A 142 23.05 2.61 -1.48
N VAL A 143 23.55 2.73 -2.72
CA VAL A 143 23.29 1.93 -3.92
C VAL A 143 23.59 0.41 -3.79
N THR A 144 23.86 -0.09 -2.58
CA THR A 144 24.51 -1.37 -2.32
C THR A 144 23.59 -2.60 -2.45
N ARG A 145 22.31 -2.47 -2.83
CA ARG A 145 21.52 -3.65 -3.30
C ARG A 145 20.72 -3.33 -4.56
N LEU A 146 21.38 -3.45 -5.71
CA LEU A 146 20.83 -3.23 -7.06
C LEU A 146 19.44 -3.86 -7.30
N ALA A 147 19.15 -5.02 -6.70
CA ALA A 147 17.86 -5.69 -6.83
C ALA A 147 16.70 -4.88 -6.21
N MET A 148 16.92 -4.28 -5.03
CA MET A 148 15.91 -3.45 -4.36
C MET A 148 15.68 -2.15 -5.13
N LEU A 149 16.76 -1.52 -5.62
CA LEU A 149 16.67 -0.30 -6.43
C LEU A 149 15.93 -0.58 -7.75
N SER A 150 16.22 -1.70 -8.41
CA SER A 150 15.51 -2.12 -9.64
C SER A 150 14.01 -2.31 -9.39
N PHE A 151 13.64 -3.01 -8.30
CA PHE A 151 12.24 -3.19 -7.93
C PHE A 151 11.55 -1.85 -7.65
N LEU A 152 12.18 -0.97 -6.87
CA LEU A 152 11.66 0.35 -6.54
C LEU A 152 11.44 1.23 -7.78
N MET A 153 12.41 1.26 -8.70
CA MET A 153 12.29 1.99 -9.97
C MET A 153 11.16 1.43 -10.82
N HIS A 154 10.99 0.10 -10.85
CA HIS A 154 9.88 -0.54 -11.53
C HIS A 154 8.54 -0.14 -10.91
N THR A 155 8.42 -0.13 -9.59
CA THR A 155 7.23 0.32 -8.86
C THR A 155 6.90 1.79 -9.17
N LEU A 156 7.88 2.69 -9.12
CA LEU A 156 7.72 4.10 -9.48
C LEU A 156 7.25 4.26 -10.93
N HIS A 157 7.86 3.54 -11.88
CA HIS A 157 7.46 3.61 -13.28
C HIS A 157 6.03 3.09 -13.49
N ARG A 158 5.65 2.02 -12.77
CA ARG A 158 4.26 1.52 -12.77
C ARG A 158 3.28 2.59 -12.28
N LEU A 159 3.62 3.29 -11.19
CA LEU A 159 2.83 4.40 -10.66
C LEU A 159 2.62 5.49 -11.71
N MET A 160 3.71 5.92 -12.37
CA MET A 160 3.64 6.91 -13.44
C MET A 160 2.70 6.45 -14.55
N ARG A 161 2.77 5.17 -14.96
CA ARG A 161 1.85 4.65 -15.99
C ARG A 161 0.39 4.68 -15.53
N ILE A 162 0.09 4.38 -14.27
CA ILE A 162 -1.28 4.40 -13.75
C ILE A 162 -1.83 5.83 -13.76
N VAL A 163 -1.02 6.79 -13.30
CA VAL A 163 -1.35 8.22 -13.28
C VAL A 163 -1.58 8.77 -14.70
N PHE A 164 -0.63 8.52 -15.61
CA PHE A 164 -0.62 9.12 -16.94
C PHE A 164 -1.40 8.32 -18.00
N THR A 165 -2.00 7.16 -17.66
CA THR A 165 -2.90 6.49 -18.60
C THR A 165 -4.20 7.28 -18.76
N PRO A 166 -4.54 7.77 -19.97
CA PRO A 166 -5.79 8.49 -20.19
C PRO A 166 -6.97 7.62 -19.75
N THR A 167 -7.88 8.18 -18.96
CA THR A 167 -9.16 7.54 -18.66
C THR A 167 -9.93 7.44 -19.96
N SER A 168 -9.93 6.27 -20.60
CA SER A 168 -10.71 5.99 -21.81
C SER A 168 -12.21 5.84 -21.47
N SER A 169 -12.78 6.82 -20.76
CA SER A 169 -14.22 6.96 -20.55
C SER A 169 -14.67 8.23 -21.29
N PRO A 170 -15.36 8.09 -22.43
CA PRO A 170 -15.78 9.22 -23.26
C PRO A 170 -16.95 10.06 -22.69
N SER A 171 -17.26 9.98 -21.40
CA SER A 171 -18.49 10.59 -20.84
C SER A 171 -18.36 11.14 -19.41
N SER A 172 -17.20 11.62 -18.98
CA SER A 172 -17.13 12.43 -17.75
C SER A 172 -16.19 13.63 -17.89
N PRO A 173 -16.59 14.81 -17.36
CA PRO A 173 -15.71 15.97 -17.35
C PRO A 173 -14.45 15.58 -16.57
N ALA A 174 -13.30 15.76 -17.20
CA ALA A 174 -11.99 15.43 -16.65
C ALA A 174 -11.91 15.86 -15.18
N THR A 175 -11.85 14.87 -14.30
CA THR A 175 -11.79 15.04 -12.85
C THR A 175 -10.54 15.84 -12.51
N SER A 176 -10.74 17.00 -11.88
CA SER A 176 -9.71 17.96 -11.47
C SER A 176 -8.56 17.37 -10.64
N THR A 177 -8.77 16.18 -10.06
CA THR A 177 -7.79 15.42 -9.28
C THR A 177 -6.64 14.86 -10.10
N ALA A 178 -6.90 14.35 -11.31
CA ALA A 178 -5.86 13.81 -12.19
C ALA A 178 -4.93 14.94 -12.68
N ALA A 179 -5.51 16.05 -13.16
CA ALA A 179 -4.76 17.22 -13.60
C ALA A 179 -3.92 17.86 -12.47
N SER A 180 -4.42 17.85 -11.23
CA SER A 180 -3.67 18.34 -10.06
C SER A 180 -2.52 17.40 -9.65
N LEU A 181 -2.64 16.09 -9.88
CA LEU A 181 -1.57 15.14 -9.58
C LEU A 181 -0.48 15.20 -10.67
N ASP A 182 -0.88 15.29 -11.94
CA ASP A 182 0.01 15.40 -13.10
C ASP A 182 0.92 16.62 -12.97
N THR A 183 0.37 17.77 -12.58
CA THR A 183 1.13 19.00 -12.38
C THR A 183 2.11 18.91 -11.20
N ARG A 184 1.74 18.26 -10.09
CA ARG A 184 2.64 18.05 -8.94
C ARG A 184 3.78 17.10 -9.28
N ILE A 185 3.48 16.00 -9.98
CA ILE A 185 4.49 15.04 -10.42
C ILE A 185 5.42 15.70 -11.43
N LEU A 186 4.90 16.46 -12.39
CA LEU A 186 5.72 17.17 -13.37
C LEU A 186 6.59 18.24 -12.71
N ALA A 187 6.03 19.05 -11.80
CA ALA A 187 6.80 20.03 -11.03
C ALA A 187 7.91 19.36 -10.21
N PHE A 188 7.61 18.22 -9.60
CA PHE A 188 8.59 17.42 -8.87
C PHE A 188 9.70 16.88 -9.77
N LEU A 189 9.36 16.31 -10.93
CA LEU A 189 10.37 15.84 -11.89
C LEU A 189 11.24 17.00 -12.40
N VAL A 190 10.66 18.18 -12.67
CA VAL A 190 11.37 19.38 -13.14
C VAL A 190 12.31 19.93 -12.07
N GLN A 191 11.93 19.92 -10.79
CA GLN A 191 12.78 20.43 -9.70
C GLN A 191 13.99 19.52 -9.40
N LYS A 192 14.06 18.35 -10.03
CA LYS A 192 15.07 17.31 -9.77
C LYS A 192 16.05 17.09 -10.93
N VAL A 193 15.90 17.84 -12.03
CA VAL A 193 16.90 18.04 -13.10
C VAL A 193 17.71 19.29 -12.76
#